data_AF-A0A1X7TCM1-F1
#
_entry.id   AF-A0A1X7TCM1-F1
#
_cell.length_a   1.000
_cell.length_b   1.000
_cell.length_c   1.000
_cell.angle_alpha   90.00
_cell.angle_beta   90.00
_cell.angle_gamma   90.00
#
_symmetry.space_group_name_H-M   'P 1'
#
loop_
_entity.id
_entity.type
_entity.pdbx_description
1 polymer ?
#
loop_
_entity_poly.entity_id
_entity_poly.type
_entity_poly.pdbx_seq_one_letter_code
_entity_poly.pdbx_strand_id
1 'polypeptide(L)'
;MTIDHVFNVKSGYLYNYSIQQLLANKPELLIERINSIQDSLIRVLLRLLVTHTDLNNYQGLHDVVLTFLLLPLKEDTTFAIINVLVQYHIRDFLDPDIGRTKEIMSYIRPLLRIHDSQLESFITRSECEYYFSLSWILTWYSHMVYDRDDLLMLTDLFLASHPLMPIYVATVV
;
A
#
# COMPACT_ATOMS: atom_id res chain seq x y z
N MET A 1 -5.10 -17.80 1.88
CA MET A 1 -3.84 -17.28 2.45
C MET A 1 -4.06 -17.15 3.95
N THR A 2 -3.37 -17.96 4.76
CA THR A 2 -3.59 -18.08 6.21
C THR A 2 -3.15 -16.79 6.91
N ILE A 3 -3.91 -16.38 7.93
CA ILE A 3 -3.68 -15.21 8.80
C ILE A 3 -2.22 -15.08 9.27
N ASP A 4 -1.49 -16.20 9.39
CA ASP A 4 -0.08 -16.27 9.75
C ASP A 4 0.90 -15.54 8.81
N HIS A 5 0.55 -15.31 7.54
CA HIS A 5 1.41 -14.57 6.61
C HIS A 5 1.27 -13.04 6.72
N VAL A 6 0.17 -12.55 7.30
CA VAL A 6 0.01 -11.12 7.63
C VAL A 6 0.95 -10.71 8.77
N PHE A 7 1.32 -11.66 9.64
CA PHE A 7 2.08 -11.41 10.87
C PHE A 7 3.60 -11.34 10.71
N ASN A 8 4.16 -11.72 9.55
CA ASN A 8 5.61 -11.86 9.41
C ASN A 8 6.30 -10.66 8.73
N VAL A 9 5.55 -9.63 8.33
CA VAL A 9 6.14 -8.38 7.86
C VAL A 9 6.31 -7.48 9.08
N LYS A 10 7.52 -7.48 9.63
CA LYS A 10 8.03 -6.36 10.43
C LYS A 10 8.02 -5.11 9.54
N SER A 11 6.86 -4.47 9.41
CA SER A 11 6.72 -3.28 8.57
C SER A 11 7.53 -2.16 9.23
N GLY A 12 8.61 -1.73 8.56
CA GLY A 12 9.45 -0.60 8.98
C GLY A 12 8.65 0.69 9.25
N TYR A 13 7.40 0.76 8.80
CA TYR A 13 6.41 1.81 9.04
C TYR A 13 6.04 2.05 10.50
N LEU A 14 5.98 0.99 11.31
CA LEU A 14 5.69 1.16 12.74
C LEU A 14 6.84 1.87 13.46
N TYR A 15 8.04 1.93 12.88
CA TYR A 15 9.27 2.30 13.58
C TYR A 15 9.69 3.76 13.47
N ASN A 16 9.10 4.56 12.58
CA ASN A 16 9.63 5.92 12.33
C ASN A 16 9.01 7.01 13.23
N TYR A 17 9.93 7.67 13.92
CA TYR A 17 9.86 8.86 14.78
C TYR A 17 9.03 8.82 16.06
N SER A 18 7.82 8.24 16.06
CA SER A 18 7.00 8.16 17.30
C SER A 18 7.63 7.24 18.35
N ILE A 19 8.38 6.24 17.89
CA ILE A 19 8.92 5.15 18.71
C ILE A 19 10.21 5.53 19.44
N GLN A 20 11.10 6.36 18.89
CA GLN A 20 12.33 6.72 19.61
C GLN A 20 12.05 7.53 20.88
N GLN A 21 11.06 8.43 20.83
CA GLN A 21 10.61 9.19 22.01
C GLN A 21 9.76 8.35 22.99
N LEU A 22 8.99 7.37 22.49
CA LEU A 22 8.17 6.47 23.32
C LEU A 22 8.98 5.33 23.95
N LEU A 23 9.94 4.72 23.24
CA LEU A 23 10.86 3.69 23.77
C LEU A 23 11.75 4.25 24.87
N ALA A 24 12.19 5.51 24.74
CA ALA A 24 13.06 6.14 25.73
C ALA A 24 12.35 6.42 27.07
N ASN A 25 11.02 6.57 27.06
CA ASN A 25 10.28 7.04 28.22
C ASN A 25 9.30 6.01 28.82
N LYS A 26 8.56 5.24 27.99
CA LYS A 26 7.57 4.22 28.42
C LYS A 26 7.34 3.14 27.34
N PRO A 27 8.17 2.09 27.26
CA PRO A 27 8.04 1.03 26.26
C PRO A 27 6.74 0.21 26.39
N GLU A 28 6.18 0.09 27.60
CA GLU A 28 4.92 -0.63 27.86
C GLU A 28 3.75 -0.04 27.04
N LEU A 29 3.64 1.30 27.04
CA LEU A 29 2.56 2.01 26.33
C LEU A 29 2.69 1.89 24.82
N LEU A 30 3.91 1.72 24.33
CA LEU A 30 4.17 1.51 22.93
C LEU A 30 3.67 0.12 22.49
N ILE A 31 3.95 -0.92 23.29
CA ILE A 31 3.46 -2.27 23.03
C ILE A 31 1.94 -2.32 23.05
N GLU A 32 1.31 -1.68 24.05
CA GLU A 32 -0.16 -1.59 24.14
C GLU A 32 -0.75 -0.91 22.91
N ARG A 33 -0.15 0.19 22.46
CA ARG A 33 -0.57 0.89 21.25
C ARG A 33 -0.40 0.04 19.99
N ILE A 34 0.73 -0.65 19.84
CA ILE A 34 0.99 -1.54 18.70
C ILE A 34 -0.07 -2.64 18.65
N ASN A 35 -0.34 -3.31 19.78
CA ASN A 35 -1.34 -4.37 19.86
C ASN A 35 -2.74 -3.83 19.51
N SER A 36 -3.11 -2.65 20.03
CA SER A 36 -4.39 -2.01 19.71
C SER A 36 -4.54 -1.70 18.22
N ILE A 37 -3.49 -1.21 17.56
CA ILE A 37 -3.49 -0.96 16.12
C ILE A 37 -3.59 -2.27 15.33
N GLN A 38 -2.86 -3.31 15.74
CA GLN A 38 -2.92 -4.64 15.12
C GLN A 38 -4.32 -5.24 15.21
N ASP A 39 -4.95 -5.16 16.37
CA ASP A 39 -6.32 -5.63 16.55
C ASP A 39 -7.31 -4.87 15.66
N SER A 40 -7.12 -3.55 15.53
CA SER A 40 -7.94 -2.70 14.66
C SER A 40 -7.73 -3.06 13.18
N LEU A 41 -6.49 -3.32 12.77
CA LEU A 41 -6.15 -3.77 11.42
C LEU A 41 -6.85 -5.09 11.09
N ILE A 42 -6.77 -6.07 11.98
CA ILE A 42 -7.42 -7.36 11.80
C ILE A 42 -8.94 -7.17 11.68
N ARG A 43 -9.55 -6.37 12.56
CA ARG A 43 -11.00 -6.12 12.50
C ARG A 43 -11.42 -5.46 11.19
N VAL A 44 -10.70 -4.45 10.72
CA VAL A 44 -10.98 -3.78 9.44
C VAL A 44 -10.85 -4.76 8.28
N LEU A 45 -9.76 -5.52 8.21
CA LEU A 45 -9.54 -6.50 7.15
C LEU A 45 -10.62 -7.60 7.14
N LEU A 46 -10.96 -8.16 8.30
CA LEU A 46 -12.02 -9.16 8.41
C LEU A 46 -13.38 -8.57 7.98
N ARG A 47 -13.68 -7.35 8.40
CA ARG A 47 -14.93 -6.68 8.01
C ARG A 47 -14.99 -6.46 6.50
N LEU A 48 -13.87 -6.13 5.84
CA LEU A 48 -13.81 -5.99 4.38
C LEU A 48 -14.09 -7.32 3.68
N LEU A 49 -13.45 -8.42 4.14
CA LEU A 49 -13.65 -9.76 3.57
C LEU A 49 -15.08 -10.27 3.72
N VAL A 50 -15.73 -9.96 4.85
CA VAL A 50 -17.14 -10.31 5.08
C VAL A 50 -18.07 -9.44 4.23
N THR A 51 -17.71 -8.17 4.00
CA THR A 51 -18.51 -7.23 3.20
C THR A 51 -18.43 -7.55 1.70
N HIS A 52 -17.26 -7.99 1.23
CA HIS A 52 -17.00 -8.26 -0.18
C HIS A 52 -16.42 -9.68 -0.33
N THR A 53 -17.31 -10.64 -0.57
CA THR A 53 -16.94 -12.07 -0.69
C THR A 53 -16.17 -12.40 -1.97
N ASP A 54 -16.14 -11.46 -2.91
CA ASP A 54 -15.43 -11.50 -4.19
C ASP A 54 -14.00 -10.94 -4.10
N LEU A 55 -13.62 -10.29 -2.99
CA LEU A 55 -12.27 -9.79 -2.80
C LEU A 55 -11.29 -10.93 -2.57
N ASN A 56 -10.24 -10.95 -3.39
CA ASN A 56 -9.06 -11.75 -3.11
C ASN A 56 -8.08 -10.90 -2.33
N ASN A 57 -7.66 -11.37 -1.15
CA ASN A 57 -6.60 -10.71 -0.41
C ASN A 57 -5.30 -10.77 -1.21
N TYR A 58 -4.85 -9.63 -1.72
CA TYR A 58 -3.50 -9.47 -2.25
C TYR A 58 -2.54 -8.99 -1.16
N GLN A 59 -1.27 -9.36 -1.30
CA GLN A 59 -0.20 -8.98 -0.39
C GLN A 59 0.17 -7.51 -0.61
N GLY A 60 -0.37 -6.63 0.25
CA GLY A 60 -0.10 -5.18 0.25
C GLY A 60 -1.27 -4.33 0.74
N LEU A 61 -2.51 -4.84 0.65
CA LEU A 61 -3.70 -4.14 1.14
C LEU A 61 -3.60 -3.76 2.63
N HIS A 62 -3.02 -4.64 3.45
CA HIS A 62 -2.84 -4.39 4.88
C HIS A 62 -1.94 -3.19 5.17
N ASP A 63 -0.93 -2.92 4.33
CA ASP A 63 -0.07 -1.74 4.49
C ASP A 63 -0.86 -0.46 4.19
N VAL A 64 -1.70 -0.47 3.15
CA VAL A 64 -2.61 0.65 2.84
C VAL A 64 -3.57 0.88 4.00
N VAL A 65 -4.22 -0.16 4.54
CA VAL A 65 -5.11 -0.02 5.71
C VAL A 65 -4.36 0.53 6.92
N LEU A 66 -3.13 0.06 7.15
CA LEU A 66 -2.29 0.53 8.24
C LEU A 66 -1.99 2.03 8.13
N THR A 67 -1.71 2.56 6.95
CA THR A 67 -1.50 4.01 6.73
C THR A 67 -2.68 4.83 7.28
N PHE A 68 -3.92 4.40 7.02
CA PHE A 68 -5.10 5.10 7.52
C PHE A 68 -5.37 4.87 9.02
N LEU A 69 -5.02 3.69 9.57
CA LEU A 69 -5.14 3.43 11.02
C LEU A 69 -4.12 4.22 11.85
N LEU A 70 -3.01 4.64 11.26
CA LEU A 70 -2.02 5.48 11.91
C LEU A 70 -2.42 6.97 11.95
N LEU A 71 -3.46 7.36 11.21
CA LEU A 71 -4.05 8.70 11.28
C LEU A 71 -4.96 8.83 12.52
N PRO A 72 -5.24 10.06 12.99
CA PRO A 72 -6.17 10.30 14.09
C PRO A 72 -7.65 10.14 13.65
N LEU A 73 -7.95 9.00 13.02
CA LEU A 73 -9.27 8.59 12.54
C LEU A 73 -9.85 7.51 13.46
N LYS A 74 -11.18 7.41 13.47
CA LYS A 74 -11.85 6.27 14.12
C LYS A 74 -11.77 5.04 13.22
N GLU A 75 -11.73 3.86 13.82
CA GLU A 75 -11.71 2.57 13.10
C GLU A 75 -12.83 2.47 12.05
N ASP A 76 -14.06 2.91 12.38
CA ASP A 76 -15.18 2.93 11.44
C ASP A 76 -14.97 3.87 10.24
N THR A 77 -14.30 5.00 10.46
CA THR A 77 -13.96 5.94 9.38
C THR A 77 -12.91 5.32 8.47
N THR A 78 -11.89 4.68 9.04
CA THR A 78 -10.88 3.95 8.27
C THR A 78 -11.53 2.84 7.45
N PHE A 79 -12.41 2.02 8.06
CA PHE A 79 -13.16 1.01 7.32
C PHE A 79 -13.96 1.63 6.18
N ALA A 80 -14.71 2.71 6.41
CA ALA A 80 -15.52 3.34 5.37
C ALA A 80 -14.67 3.84 4.18
N ILE A 81 -13.50 4.42 4.45
CA ILE A 81 -12.56 4.85 3.42
C ILE A 81 -12.04 3.64 2.64
N ILE A 82 -11.47 2.63 3.31
CA ILE A 82 -10.92 1.45 2.64
C ILE A 82 -12.00 0.72 1.85
N ASN A 83 -13.21 0.62 2.39
CA ASN A 83 -14.35 -0.02 1.73
C ASN A 83 -14.68 0.63 0.38
N VAL A 84 -14.48 1.95 0.23
CA VAL A 84 -14.57 2.62 -1.07
C VAL A 84 -13.35 2.29 -1.91
N LEU A 85 -12.13 2.41 -1.37
CA LEU A 85 -10.90 2.21 -2.14
C LEU A 85 -10.80 0.83 -2.79
N VAL A 86 -11.21 -0.24 -2.09
CA VAL A 86 -11.21 -1.61 -2.62
C VAL A 86 -12.17 -1.81 -3.79
N GLN A 87 -13.19 -0.96 -3.93
CA GLN A 87 -14.15 -1.00 -5.06
C GLN A 87 -13.71 -0.12 -6.23
N TYR A 88 -12.76 0.80 -6.01
CA TYR A 88 -12.29 1.75 -7.02
C TYR A 88 -10.78 1.69 -7.18
N HIS A 89 -10.02 2.50 -6.43
CA HIS A 89 -8.59 2.71 -6.63
C HIS A 89 -7.74 1.44 -6.59
N ILE A 90 -8.13 0.47 -5.76
CA ILE A 90 -7.33 -0.73 -5.49
C ILE A 90 -7.99 -1.99 -6.10
N ARG A 91 -9.17 -1.83 -6.70
CA ARG A 91 -10.01 -2.93 -7.21
C ARG A 91 -9.25 -3.88 -8.12
N ASP A 92 -8.51 -3.31 -9.07
CA ASP A 92 -7.85 -4.07 -10.11
C ASP A 92 -6.65 -4.91 -9.60
N PHE A 93 -6.21 -4.67 -8.35
CA PHE A 93 -5.20 -5.48 -7.65
C PHE A 93 -5.82 -6.60 -6.80
N LEU A 94 -7.15 -6.60 -6.64
CA LEU A 94 -7.91 -7.58 -5.85
C LEU A 94 -8.54 -8.67 -6.73
N ASP A 95 -8.29 -8.61 -8.05
CA ASP A 95 -8.70 -9.60 -9.03
C ASP A 95 -8.07 -10.98 -8.69
N PRO A 96 -8.82 -12.09 -8.81
CA PRO A 96 -8.26 -13.42 -8.55
C PRO A 96 -7.10 -13.79 -9.48
N ASP A 97 -7.03 -13.20 -10.68
CA ASP A 97 -5.89 -13.37 -11.58
C ASP A 97 -4.96 -12.14 -11.57
N ILE A 98 -3.64 -12.40 -11.53
CA ILE A 98 -2.61 -11.37 -11.66
C ILE A 98 -2.65 -10.70 -13.05
N GLY A 99 -3.33 -11.29 -14.04
CA GLY A 99 -3.48 -10.74 -15.39
C GLY A 99 -3.86 -9.26 -15.41
N ARG A 100 -4.82 -8.84 -14.57
CA ARG A 100 -5.24 -7.44 -14.49
C ARG A 100 -4.16 -6.53 -13.92
N THR A 101 -3.46 -6.99 -12.88
CA THR A 101 -2.31 -6.29 -12.32
C THR A 101 -1.20 -6.13 -13.36
N LYS A 102 -0.89 -7.19 -14.11
CA LYS A 102 0.11 -7.15 -15.19
C LYS A 102 -0.26 -6.15 -16.29
N GLU A 103 -1.54 -6.11 -16.67
CA GLU A 103 -2.05 -5.17 -17.66
C GLU A 103 -1.82 -3.72 -17.20
N ILE A 104 -2.18 -3.39 -15.96
CA ILE A 104 -1.96 -2.05 -15.39
C ILE A 104 -0.48 -1.69 -15.34
N MET A 105 0.35 -2.62 -14.88
CA MET A 105 1.79 -2.40 -14.81
C MET A 105 2.43 -2.21 -16.18
N SER A 106 1.85 -2.79 -17.23
CA SER A 106 2.35 -2.61 -18.60
C SER A 106 2.31 -1.14 -19.06
N TYR A 107 1.48 -0.29 -18.44
CA TYR A 107 1.43 1.15 -18.74
C TYR A 107 2.71 1.91 -18.34
N ILE A 108 3.53 1.35 -17.44
CA ILE A 108 4.84 1.95 -17.10
C ILE A 108 5.71 2.06 -18.35
N ARG A 109 5.67 1.04 -19.22
CA ARG A 109 6.49 0.99 -20.44
C ARG A 109 6.25 2.17 -21.39
N PRO A 110 5.04 2.41 -21.93
CA PRO A 110 4.82 3.53 -22.84
C PRO A 110 5.06 4.88 -22.18
N LEU A 111 4.81 5.02 -20.87
CA LEU A 111 5.11 6.24 -20.11
C LEU A 111 6.62 6.49 -20.03
N LEU A 112 7.40 5.50 -19.61
CA LEU A 112 8.86 5.59 -19.60
C LEU A 112 9.43 5.86 -20.98
N ARG A 113 8.90 5.24 -22.05
CA ARG A 113 9.37 5.51 -23.41
C ARG A 113 9.18 6.97 -23.83
N ILE A 114 8.11 7.62 -23.38
CA ILE A 114 7.83 9.04 -23.67
C ILE A 114 8.80 9.94 -22.89
N HIS A 115 9.11 9.60 -21.64
CA HIS A 115 9.97 10.41 -20.77
C HIS A 115 11.47 10.16 -21.00
N ASP A 116 11.88 8.90 -21.15
CA ASP A 116 13.25 8.44 -21.37
C ASP A 116 13.28 7.13 -22.19
N SER A 117 13.33 7.29 -23.51
CA SER A 117 13.42 6.16 -24.44
C SER A 117 14.72 5.34 -24.31
N GLN A 118 15.80 5.93 -23.79
CA GLN A 118 17.07 5.24 -23.63
C GLN A 118 17.01 4.28 -22.45
N LEU A 119 16.43 4.73 -21.33
CA LEU A 119 16.15 3.90 -20.16
C LEU A 119 15.16 2.77 -20.51
N GLU A 120 14.05 3.07 -21.20
CA GLU A 120 13.09 2.03 -21.61
C GLU A 120 13.75 0.97 -22.51
N SER A 121 14.60 1.40 -23.45
CA SER A 121 15.35 0.49 -24.30
C SER A 121 16.33 -0.37 -23.51
N PHE A 122 16.97 0.19 -22.47
CA PHE A 122 17.87 -0.54 -21.59
C PHE A 122 17.12 -1.61 -20.79
N ILE A 123 16.01 -1.24 -20.14
CA ILE A 123 15.16 -2.17 -19.38
C ILE A 123 14.68 -3.30 -20.28
N THR A 124 14.17 -2.97 -21.47
CA THR A 124 13.71 -3.98 -22.45
C THR A 124 14.82 -4.95 -22.86
N ARG A 125 16.03 -4.45 -23.15
CA ARG A 125 17.18 -5.32 -23.51
C ARG A 125 17.68 -6.18 -22.35
N SER A 126 17.46 -5.74 -21.11
CA SER A 126 17.81 -6.51 -19.92
C SER A 126 16.82 -7.62 -19.59
N GLU A 127 15.76 -7.80 -20.40
CA GLU A 127 14.66 -8.73 -20.15
C GLU A 127 13.98 -8.50 -18.79
N CYS A 128 14.15 -7.29 -18.23
CA CYS A 128 13.55 -6.90 -16.97
C CYS A 128 12.11 -6.47 -17.23
N GLU A 129 11.17 -7.18 -16.62
CA GLU A 129 9.77 -6.76 -16.59
C GLU A 129 9.58 -5.62 -15.59
N TYR A 130 8.54 -4.81 -15.80
CA TYR A 130 8.24 -3.65 -14.95
C TYR A 130 7.74 -4.02 -13.54
N TYR A 131 7.75 -5.30 -13.17
CA TYR A 131 7.32 -5.78 -11.84
C TYR A 131 8.19 -5.28 -10.68
N PHE A 132 9.36 -4.69 -10.94
CA PHE A 132 10.18 -4.11 -9.86
C PHE A 132 9.44 -3.04 -9.06
N SER A 133 8.48 -2.32 -9.66
CA SER A 133 7.67 -1.30 -8.99
C SER A 133 6.36 -1.84 -8.42
N LEU A 134 6.09 -3.15 -8.56
CA LEU A 134 4.82 -3.76 -8.14
C LEU A 134 4.57 -3.53 -6.65
N SER A 135 5.58 -3.77 -5.82
CA SER A 135 5.48 -3.57 -4.37
C SER A 135 5.19 -2.11 -4.02
N TRP A 136 5.71 -1.16 -4.78
CA TRP A 136 5.47 0.28 -4.56
C TRP A 136 4.00 0.59 -4.79
N ILE A 137 3.46 0.13 -5.93
CA ILE A 137 2.08 0.39 -6.32
C ILE A 137 1.10 -0.31 -5.39
N LEU A 138 1.32 -1.60 -5.09
CA LEU A 138 0.43 -2.40 -4.24
C LEU A 138 0.33 -1.89 -2.81
N THR A 139 1.36 -1.20 -2.32
CA THR A 139 1.39 -0.71 -0.93
C THR A 139 1.25 0.80 -0.83
N TRP A 140 0.89 1.45 -1.95
CA TRP A 140 0.83 2.91 -2.07
C TRP A 140 2.09 3.59 -1.53
N TYR A 141 3.24 3.09 -1.97
CA TYR A 141 4.58 3.59 -1.67
C TYR A 141 5.01 3.55 -0.22
N SER A 142 4.10 3.21 0.69
CA SER A 142 4.28 2.09 1.60
C SER A 142 5.73 1.86 1.94
N HIS A 143 6.23 0.70 1.52
CA HIS A 143 7.58 0.15 1.72
C HIS A 143 8.78 0.99 1.25
N MET A 144 8.56 2.07 0.50
CA MET A 144 9.64 2.89 -0.05
C MET A 144 9.80 4.24 0.67
N VAL A 145 8.69 4.84 1.10
CA VAL A 145 8.70 6.20 1.66
C VAL A 145 8.71 6.15 3.18
N TYR A 146 9.88 6.43 3.76
CA TYR A 146 10.10 6.32 5.20
C TYR A 146 9.61 7.53 5.99
N ASP A 147 9.55 8.70 5.35
CA ASP A 147 9.01 9.92 5.95
C ASP A 147 7.48 9.87 5.95
N ARG A 148 6.90 10.19 7.11
CA ARG A 148 5.45 10.11 7.30
C ARG A 148 4.73 11.16 6.47
N ASP A 149 5.23 12.40 6.44
CA ASP A 149 4.53 13.50 5.82
C ASP A 149 4.58 13.35 4.28
N ASP A 150 5.68 12.84 3.74
CA ASP A 150 5.78 12.47 2.33
C ASP A 150 4.82 11.33 1.95
N LEU A 151 4.71 10.28 2.79
CA LEU A 151 3.77 9.17 2.54
C LEU A 151 2.31 9.66 2.56
N LEU A 152 1.97 10.57 3.47
CA LEU A 152 0.62 11.14 3.55
C LEU A 152 0.34 12.07 2.37
N MET A 153 1.31 12.85 1.92
CA MET A 153 1.17 13.66 0.71
C MET A 153 0.91 12.80 -0.53
N LEU A 154 1.61 11.67 -0.68
CA LEU A 154 1.34 10.70 -1.73
C LEU A 154 -0.05 10.07 -1.60
N THR A 155 -0.46 9.75 -0.36
CA THR A 155 -1.80 9.22 -0.09
C THR A 155 -2.88 10.22 -0.52
N ASP A 156 -2.74 11.49 -0.16
CA ASP A 156 -3.65 12.57 -0.57
C ASP A 156 -3.69 12.72 -2.09
N LEU A 157 -2.52 12.68 -2.76
CA LEU A 157 -2.43 12.69 -4.21
C LEU A 157 -3.21 11.54 -4.84
N PHE A 158 -3.04 10.30 -4.34
CA PHE A 158 -3.72 9.13 -4.87
C PHE A 158 -5.23 9.17 -4.65
N LEU A 159 -5.68 9.67 -3.49
CA LEU A 159 -7.10 9.86 -3.20
C LEU A 159 -7.75 10.91 -4.10
N ALA A 160 -7.05 12.02 -4.36
CA ALA A 160 -7.55 13.13 -5.17
C ALA A 160 -7.48 12.88 -6.69
N SER A 161 -6.80 11.82 -7.12
CA SER A 161 -6.47 11.58 -8.52
C SER A 161 -7.14 10.33 -9.09
N HIS A 162 -6.96 10.13 -10.40
CA HIS A 162 -7.36 8.89 -11.07
C HIS A 162 -6.65 7.67 -10.45
N PRO A 163 -7.32 6.50 -10.33
CA PRO A 163 -6.73 5.25 -9.79
C PRO A 163 -5.38 4.82 -10.35
N LEU A 164 -5.04 5.25 -11.57
CA LEU A 164 -3.75 4.97 -12.20
C LEU A 164 -2.61 5.90 -11.74
N MET A 165 -2.87 6.91 -10.91
CA MET A 165 -1.86 7.87 -10.45
C MET A 165 -0.61 7.21 -9.81
N PRO A 166 -0.71 6.13 -9.02
CA PRO A 166 0.47 5.40 -8.55
C PRO A 166 1.38 4.91 -9.68
N ILE A 167 0.83 4.58 -10.86
CA ILE A 167 1.61 4.18 -12.04
C ILE A 167 2.40 5.36 -12.60
N TYR A 168 1.80 6.55 -12.66
CA TYR A 168 2.50 7.75 -13.10
C TYR A 168 3.63 8.10 -12.14
N VAL A 169 3.41 8.02 -10.82
CA VAL A 169 4.47 8.23 -9.83
C VAL A 169 5.61 7.22 -10.03
N ALA A 170 5.31 5.96 -10.33
CA ALA A 170 6.34 4.93 -10.58
C ALA A 170 7.25 5.26 -11.77
N THR A 171 6.75 6.04 -12.73
CA THR A 171 7.49 6.37 -13.97
C THR A 171 8.39 7.60 -13.84
N VAL A 172 8.21 8.41 -12.78
CA VAL A 172 8.98 9.65 -12.57
C VAL A 172 9.97 9.57 -11.40
N VAL A 173 9.93 8.47 -10.63
CA VAL A 173 10.90 8.12 -9.57
C VAL A 173 12.12 7.47 -10.18
#